data_AF-A0A248KDH9-F1
#
_entry.id   AF-A0A248KDH9-F1
#
_cell.length_a   1.000
_cell.length_b   1.000
_cell.length_c   1.000
_cell.angle_alpha   90.00
_cell.angle_beta   90.00
_cell.angle_gamma   90.00
#
_symmetry.space_group_name_H-M   'P 1'
#
loop_
_entity.id
_entity.type
_entity.pdbx_description
1 polymer ?
#
loop_
_entity_poly.entity_id
_entity_poly.type
_entity_poly.pdbx_seq_one_letter_code
_entity_poly.pdbx_strand_id
1 'polypeptide(L)'
;MTSRRDWQLQQLGITQWSLRRPGALQGEIAISLPAHVRLVVVAEELPALSEPLMRDVLRALTVSPDQVLPLTPERVAMLPQGGRCNSWRLGTDAPLQLEGAQVTTPAFNELRANPTALAALWQQICEHEHDFFPQSD
;
A
#
# COMPACT_ATOMS: atom_id res chain seq x y z
N MET A 1 12.24 13.13 -7.76
CA MET A 1 12.50 14.03 -8.90
C MET A 1 11.50 15.17 -8.83
N THR A 2 11.93 16.44 -8.84
CA THR A 2 11.01 17.59 -8.85
C THR A 2 10.25 17.63 -10.18
N SER A 3 8.92 17.64 -10.12
CA SER A 3 8.10 17.68 -11.33
C SER A 3 8.24 19.05 -12.01
N ARG A 4 7.95 19.14 -13.32
CA ARG A 4 7.91 20.42 -14.06
C ARG A 4 7.02 21.45 -13.35
N ARG A 5 5.95 20.99 -12.71
CA ARG A 5 5.02 21.81 -11.94
C ARG A 5 5.69 22.40 -10.69
N ASP A 6 6.47 21.61 -9.96
CA ASP A 6 7.16 22.07 -8.74
C ASP A 6 8.18 23.15 -9.06
N TRP A 7 8.90 22.99 -10.18
CA TRP A 7 9.85 23.99 -10.66
C TRP A 7 9.15 25.31 -11.01
N GLN A 8 8.00 25.25 -11.70
CA GLN A 8 7.22 26.45 -12.04
C GLN A 8 6.70 27.17 -10.80
N LEU A 9 6.22 26.43 -9.79
CA LEU A 9 5.74 27.01 -8.54
C LEU A 9 6.86 27.72 -7.77
N GLN A 10 8.07 27.15 -7.77
CA GLN A 10 9.25 27.82 -7.21
C GLN A 10 9.62 29.11 -7.94
N GLN A 11 9.55 29.15 -9.28
CA GLN A 11 9.83 30.37 -10.06
C GLN A 11 8.83 31.50 -9.76
N LEU A 12 7.61 31.16 -9.36
CA LEU A 12 6.58 32.11 -8.95
C LEU A 12 6.72 32.57 -7.48
N GLY A 13 7.73 32.10 -6.75
CA GLY A 13 7.92 32.38 -5.33
C GLY A 13 6.89 31.69 -4.42
N ILE A 14 6.19 30.67 -4.92
CA ILE A 14 5.18 29.94 -4.15
C ILE A 14 5.86 28.82 -3.36
N THR A 15 5.89 28.97 -2.04
CA THR A 15 6.35 27.91 -1.14
C THR A 15 5.34 26.76 -1.12
N GLN A 16 5.78 25.56 -1.49
CA GLN A 16 4.97 24.36 -1.38
C GLN A 16 5.01 23.83 0.06
N TRP A 17 3.86 23.80 0.72
CA TRP A 17 3.69 23.17 2.03
C TRP A 17 3.14 21.77 1.85
N SER A 18 3.78 20.77 2.47
CA SER A 18 3.24 19.41 2.56
C SER A 18 2.60 19.19 3.93
N LEU A 19 1.38 18.66 3.95
CA LEU A 19 0.72 18.27 5.19
C LEU A 19 1.42 17.05 5.77
N ARG A 20 1.95 17.17 6.98
CA ARG A 20 2.59 16.04 7.69
C ARG A 20 1.58 15.00 8.18
N ARG A 21 0.36 15.42 8.51
CA ARG A 21 -0.74 14.54 8.98
C ARG A 21 -2.03 14.92 8.28
N PRO A 22 -2.24 14.52 7.02
CA PRO A 22 -3.44 14.88 6.29
C PRO A 22 -4.71 14.31 6.95
N GLY A 23 -4.64 13.12 7.56
CA GLY A 23 -5.76 12.55 8.33
C GLY A 23 -6.17 13.28 9.62
N ALA A 24 -5.44 14.32 10.06
CA ALA A 24 -5.88 15.19 11.16
C ALA A 24 -6.99 16.17 10.74
N LEU A 25 -7.19 16.34 9.42
CA LEU A 25 -8.30 17.10 8.88
C LEU A 25 -9.56 16.24 9.00
N GLN A 26 -10.33 16.44 10.06
CA GLN A 26 -11.59 15.69 10.33
C GLN A 26 -12.77 16.08 9.42
N GLY A 27 -12.51 16.77 8.30
CA GLY A 27 -13.51 17.16 7.27
C GLY A 27 -13.50 16.25 6.03
N GLU A 28 -14.30 16.59 5.01
CA GLU A 28 -14.71 15.85 3.80
C GLU A 28 -13.66 15.04 2.98
N ILE A 29 -12.38 15.03 3.35
CA ILE A 29 -11.27 14.43 2.58
C ILE A 29 -10.52 13.34 3.39
N ALA A 30 -11.22 12.56 4.21
CA ALA A 30 -10.65 11.37 4.84
C ALA A 30 -10.97 10.11 4.02
N ILE A 31 -9.97 9.27 3.76
CA ILE A 31 -10.22 7.98 3.11
C ILE A 31 -10.70 7.02 4.19
N SER A 32 -11.94 6.55 4.10
CA SER A 32 -12.43 5.47 4.96
C SER A 32 -11.82 4.14 4.53
N LEU A 33 -11.50 3.27 5.49
CA LEU A 33 -11.21 1.86 5.23
C LEU A 33 -12.53 1.07 5.26
N PRO A 34 -13.05 0.57 4.11
CA PRO A 34 -14.31 -0.16 4.08
C PRO A 34 -14.23 -1.49 4.84
N ALA A 35 -15.33 -1.90 5.48
CA ALA A 35 -15.36 -3.09 6.35
C ALA A 35 -15.08 -4.43 5.64
N HIS A 36 -15.24 -4.51 4.31
CA HIS A 36 -14.95 -5.73 3.53
C HIS A 36 -13.48 -5.82 3.10
N VAL A 37 -12.71 -4.74 3.21
CA VAL A 37 -11.30 -4.72 2.82
C VAL A 37 -10.50 -5.58 3.80
N ARG A 38 -9.58 -6.38 3.24
CA ARG A 38 -8.68 -7.28 3.98
C ARG A 38 -7.21 -7.01 3.67
N LEU A 39 -6.92 -6.31 2.56
CA LEU A 39 -5.57 -5.96 2.17
C LEU A 39 -5.51 -4.53 1.60
N VAL A 40 -4.59 -3.72 2.12
CA VAL A 40 -4.21 -2.45 1.50
C VAL A 40 -2.95 -2.67 0.66
N VAL A 41 -3.04 -2.41 -0.65
CA VAL A 41 -1.88 -2.48 -1.55
C VAL A 41 -1.35 -1.07 -1.77
N VAL A 42 -0.05 -0.86 -1.52
CA VAL A 42 0.57 0.47 -1.55
C VAL A 42 1.71 0.52 -2.55
N ALA A 43 1.62 1.43 -3.50
CA ALA A 43 2.66 1.69 -4.49
C ALA A 43 2.53 3.10 -5.06
N GLU A 44 3.64 3.70 -5.49
CA GLU A 44 3.63 4.93 -6.30
C GLU A 44 2.87 4.72 -7.62
N GLU A 45 3.19 3.63 -8.31
CA GLU A 45 2.49 3.16 -9.51
C GLU A 45 1.69 1.90 -9.16
N LEU A 46 0.37 2.06 -9.02
CA LEU A 46 -0.52 0.96 -8.65
C LEU A 46 -0.75 0.01 -9.84
N PRO A 47 -0.30 -1.25 -9.77
CA PRO A 47 -0.59 -2.22 -10.82
C PRO A 47 -2.08 -2.57 -10.84
N ALA A 48 -2.61 -2.91 -12.02
CA ALA A 48 -3.99 -3.34 -12.13
C ALA A 48 -4.21 -4.65 -11.37
N LEU A 49 -5.31 -4.76 -10.60
CA LEU A 49 -5.65 -5.98 -9.87
C LEU A 49 -5.88 -7.20 -10.79
N SER A 50 -6.09 -6.95 -12.08
CA SER A 50 -6.24 -7.99 -13.11
C SER A 50 -4.90 -8.54 -13.64
N GLU A 51 -3.76 -7.93 -13.32
CA GLU A 51 -2.42 -8.41 -13.72
C GLU A 51 -2.19 -9.85 -13.21
N PRO A 52 -1.64 -10.77 -14.03
CA PRO A 52 -1.50 -12.18 -13.63
C PRO A 52 -0.75 -12.38 -12.31
N LEU A 53 0.42 -11.74 -12.16
CA LEU A 53 1.20 -11.83 -10.92
C LEU A 53 0.44 -11.27 -9.71
N MET A 54 -0.29 -10.16 -9.87
CA MET A 54 -1.11 -9.59 -8.80
C MET A 54 -2.18 -10.59 -8.36
N ARG A 55 -2.90 -11.21 -9.32
CA ARG A 55 -3.91 -12.22 -9.03
C ARG A 55 -3.32 -13.45 -8.33
N ASP A 56 -2.12 -13.87 -8.70
CA ASP A 56 -1.45 -15.02 -8.09
C ASP A 56 -1.02 -14.73 -6.64
N VAL A 57 -0.47 -13.54 -6.38
CA VAL A 57 -0.13 -13.10 -5.02
C VAL A 57 -1.39 -12.96 -4.15
N LEU A 58 -2.45 -12.34 -4.66
CA LEU A 58 -3.72 -12.23 -3.95
C LEU A 58 -4.31 -13.61 -3.62
N ARG A 59 -4.23 -14.56 -4.57
CA ARG A 59 -4.65 -15.95 -4.33
C ARG A 59 -3.81 -16.61 -3.25
N ALA A 60 -2.49 -16.41 -3.25
CA ALA A 60 -1.61 -16.94 -2.22
C ALA A 60 -1.95 -16.39 -0.82
N LEU A 61 -2.39 -15.14 -0.75
CA LEU A 61 -2.88 -14.49 0.47
C LEU A 61 -4.34 -14.85 0.83
N THR A 62 -5.04 -15.65 0.02
CA THR A 62 -6.48 -15.94 0.15
C THR A 62 -7.38 -14.69 0.14
N VAL A 63 -6.94 -13.62 -0.52
CA VAL A 63 -7.66 -12.35 -0.65
C VAL A 63 -8.29 -12.23 -2.04
N SER A 64 -9.58 -11.93 -2.10
CA SER A 64 -10.26 -11.64 -3.37
C SER A 64 -9.99 -10.19 -3.83
N PRO A 65 -9.93 -9.88 -5.14
CA PRO A 65 -9.65 -8.52 -5.62
C PRO A 65 -10.61 -7.44 -5.09
N ASP A 66 -11.88 -7.77 -4.82
CA ASP A 66 -12.85 -6.85 -4.22
C ASP A 66 -12.55 -6.52 -2.74
N GLN A 67 -11.72 -7.31 -2.07
CA GLN A 67 -11.26 -7.08 -0.70
C GLN A 67 -9.96 -6.26 -0.65
N VAL A 68 -9.47 -5.77 -1.80
CA VAL A 68 -8.22 -5.01 -1.91
C VAL A 68 -8.50 -3.52 -2.05
N LEU A 69 -7.84 -2.70 -1.23
CA LEU A 69 -7.83 -1.25 -1.36
C LEU A 69 -6.46 -0.76 -1.85
N PRO A 70 -6.31 -0.47 -3.15
CA PRO A 70 -5.07 0.09 -3.69
C PRO A 70 -4.94 1.58 -3.37
N LEU A 71 -3.83 2.00 -2.77
CA LEU A 71 -3.55 3.39 -2.37
C LEU A 71 -2.12 3.80 -2.73
N THR A 72 -1.91 5.07 -3.05
CA THR A 72 -0.54 5.63 -3.09
C THR A 72 -0.06 5.92 -1.67
N PRO A 73 1.26 6.05 -1.42
CA PRO A 73 1.78 6.38 -0.10
C PRO A 73 1.13 7.62 0.54
N GLU A 74 0.84 8.66 -0.25
CA GLU A 74 0.17 9.88 0.22
C GLU A 74 -1.25 9.58 0.72
N ARG A 75 -1.97 8.72 0.00
CA ARG A 75 -3.36 8.37 0.33
C ARG A 75 -3.43 7.49 1.59
N VAL A 76 -2.41 6.66 1.84
CA VAL A 76 -2.35 5.89 3.08
C VAL A 76 -2.27 6.81 4.30
N ALA A 77 -1.55 7.93 4.21
CA ALA A 77 -1.47 8.92 5.30
C ALA A 77 -2.82 9.63 5.61
N MET A 78 -3.83 9.45 4.75
CA MET A 78 -5.19 9.97 4.89
C MET A 78 -6.18 8.97 5.49
N LEU A 79 -5.74 7.73 5.76
CA LEU A 79 -6.55 6.75 6.48
C LEU A 79 -6.80 7.21 7.92
N PRO A 80 -7.94 6.84 8.54
CA PRO A 80 -8.22 7.15 9.94
C PRO A 80 -7.14 6.55 10.85
N GLN A 81 -6.77 7.30 11.88
CA GLN A 81 -5.83 6.81 12.90
C GLN A 81 -6.43 5.60 13.61
N GLY A 82 -5.60 4.57 13.86
CA GLY A 82 -6.05 3.31 14.47
C GLY A 82 -6.79 2.38 13.51
N GLY A 83 -6.77 2.64 12.20
CA GLY A 83 -7.21 1.65 11.21
C GLY A 83 -6.35 0.38 11.30
N ARG A 84 -7.00 -0.78 11.18
CA ARG A 84 -6.33 -2.09 11.16
C ARG A 84 -6.65 -2.83 9.87
N CYS A 85 -5.63 -3.14 9.08
CA CYS A 85 -5.70 -3.95 7.89
C CYS A 85 -4.30 -4.43 7.51
N ASN A 86 -4.18 -5.68 7.09
CA ASN A 86 -2.93 -6.16 6.52
C ASN A 86 -2.58 -5.35 5.27
N SER A 87 -1.30 -5.22 4.98
CA SER A 87 -0.84 -4.39 3.87
C SER A 87 0.32 -5.02 3.11
N TRP A 88 0.38 -4.71 1.82
CA TRP A 88 1.48 -5.06 0.94
C TRP A 88 2.02 -3.81 0.27
N ARG A 89 3.29 -3.48 0.55
CA ARG A 89 4.01 -2.36 -0.06
C ARG A 89 4.86 -2.83 -1.25
N LEU A 90 4.79 -2.10 -2.36
CA LEU A 90 5.59 -2.33 -3.55
C LEU A 90 6.51 -1.13 -3.81
N GLY A 91 7.82 -1.33 -3.66
CA GLY A 91 8.83 -0.30 -3.87
C GLY A 91 8.74 0.87 -2.89
N THR A 92 8.22 0.62 -1.68
CA THR A 92 8.11 1.62 -0.60
C THR A 92 8.77 1.09 0.66
N ASP A 93 9.89 1.70 1.04
CA ASP A 93 10.69 1.26 2.20
C ASP A 93 10.07 1.69 3.54
N ALA A 94 9.39 2.84 3.55
CA ALA A 94 8.81 3.38 4.77
C ALA A 94 7.63 2.51 5.25
N PRO A 95 7.65 2.03 6.51
CA PRO A 95 6.51 1.33 7.11
C PRO A 95 5.26 2.21 7.13
N LEU A 96 4.09 1.58 7.01
CA LEU A 96 2.82 2.30 7.04
C LEU A 96 2.40 2.56 8.49
N GLN A 97 1.75 3.70 8.72
CA GLN A 97 1.05 3.99 9.98
C GLN A 97 -0.35 3.33 9.98
N LEU A 98 -0.39 2.03 9.73
CA LEU A 98 -1.59 1.19 9.63
C LEU A 98 -1.33 -0.10 10.42
N GLU A 99 -2.21 -0.45 11.35
CA GLU A 99 -2.03 -1.66 12.15
C GLU A 99 -2.32 -2.93 11.32
N GLY A 100 -1.60 -4.02 11.60
CA GLY A 100 -1.73 -5.30 10.89
C GLY A 100 -0.40 -5.79 10.32
N ALA A 101 -0.40 -6.99 9.72
CA ALA A 101 0.79 -7.51 9.05
C ALA A 101 1.17 -6.63 7.86
N GLN A 102 2.46 -6.38 7.68
CA GLN A 102 2.96 -5.56 6.59
C GLN A 102 4.06 -6.30 5.85
N VAL A 103 3.75 -6.74 4.63
CA VAL A 103 4.75 -7.36 3.73
C VAL A 103 5.27 -6.33 2.73
N THR A 104 6.52 -6.46 2.33
CA THR A 104 7.18 -5.51 1.42
C THR A 104 7.92 -6.22 0.30
N THR A 105 7.88 -5.62 -0.88
CA THR A 105 8.62 -6.08 -2.06
C THR A 105 9.25 -4.90 -2.77
N PRO A 106 10.20 -5.15 -3.70
CA PRO A 106 10.55 -4.16 -4.71
C PRO A 106 9.32 -3.70 -5.52
N ALA A 107 9.53 -2.73 -6.42
CA ALA A 107 8.47 -2.28 -7.32
C ALA A 107 7.91 -3.44 -8.17
N PHE A 108 6.64 -3.35 -8.58
CA PHE A 108 5.94 -4.47 -9.22
C PHE A 108 6.65 -5.04 -10.47
N ASN A 109 7.25 -4.16 -11.27
CA ASN A 109 8.01 -4.57 -12.47
C ASN A 109 9.28 -5.33 -12.12
N GLU A 110 9.97 -4.96 -11.04
CA GLU A 110 11.16 -5.66 -10.56
C GLU A 110 10.78 -7.00 -9.92
N LEU A 111 9.74 -7.02 -9.09
CA LEU A 111 9.20 -8.26 -8.50
C LEU A 111 8.86 -9.29 -9.58
N ARG A 112 8.24 -8.84 -10.69
CA ARG A 112 7.90 -9.70 -11.84
C ARG A 112 9.13 -10.34 -12.49
N ALA A 113 10.25 -9.64 -12.53
CA ALA A 113 11.47 -10.11 -13.18
C ALA A 113 12.42 -10.86 -12.22
N ASN A 114 12.12 -10.90 -10.91
CA ASN A 114 13.05 -11.38 -9.89
C ASN A 114 12.46 -12.55 -9.07
N PRO A 115 12.81 -13.81 -9.43
CA PRO A 115 12.36 -14.99 -8.69
C PRO A 115 12.80 -15.01 -7.23
N THR A 116 13.97 -14.45 -6.90
CA THR A 116 14.45 -14.35 -5.52
C THR A 116 13.57 -13.41 -4.70
N ALA A 117 13.09 -12.30 -5.29
CA ALA A 117 12.15 -11.40 -4.65
C ALA A 117 10.77 -12.06 -4.42
N LEU A 118 10.32 -12.92 -5.33
CA LEU A 118 9.08 -13.70 -5.14
C LEU A 118 9.20 -14.73 -4.01
N ALA A 119 10.34 -15.43 -3.93
CA ALA A 119 10.62 -16.34 -2.82
C ALA A 119 10.70 -15.60 -1.47
N ALA A 120 11.33 -14.42 -1.45
CA ALA A 120 11.39 -13.57 -0.26
C ALA A 120 10.01 -13.03 0.15
N LEU A 121 9.13 -12.70 -0.81
CA LEU A 121 7.73 -12.37 -0.53
C LEU A 121 7.02 -13.55 0.14
N TRP A 122 7.17 -14.77 -0.41
CA TRP A 122 6.55 -15.95 0.18
C TRP A 122 7.04 -16.21 1.60
N GLN A 123 8.34 -16.04 1.85
CA GLN A 123 8.89 -16.16 3.21
C GLN A 123 8.26 -15.15 4.18
N GLN A 124 8.11 -13.88 3.78
CA GLN A 124 7.44 -12.87 4.61
C GLN A 124 5.96 -13.24 4.88
N ILE A 125 5.26 -13.82 3.90
CA ILE A 125 3.87 -14.27 4.08
C ILE A 125 3.80 -15.39 5.12
N CYS A 126 4.75 -16.34 5.09
CA CYS A 126 4.85 -17.39 6.11
C CYS A 126 5.16 -16.83 7.50
N GLU A 127 6.04 -15.83 7.62
CA GLU A 127 6.34 -15.15 8.90
C GLU A 127 5.09 -14.47 9.50
N HIS A 128 4.13 -14.08 8.65
CA HIS A 128 2.85 -13.48 9.00
C HIS A 128 1.65 -14.43 8.83
N GLU A 129 1.87 -15.75 8.90
CA GLU A 129 0.82 -16.74 8.62
C GLU A 129 -0.44 -16.54 9.48
N HIS A 130 -0.29 -16.16 10.74
CA HIS A 130 -1.42 -15.97 11.67
C HIS A 130 -2.29 -14.76 11.31
N ASP A 131 -1.70 -13.77 10.65
CA ASP A 131 -2.40 -12.55 10.22
C ASP A 131 -3.12 -12.75 8.88
N PHE A 132 -2.54 -13.54 7.97
CA PHE A 132 -3.10 -13.79 6.63
C PHE A 132 -4.01 -15.02 6.59
N PHE A 133 -3.75 -16.02 7.43
CA PHE A 133 -4.48 -17.30 7.50
C PHE A 133 -4.90 -17.58 8.95
N PRO A 134 -5.77 -16.73 9.55
CA PRO A 134 -6.24 -16.97 10.90
C PRO A 134 -6.93 -18.33 10.97
N GLN A 135 -6.53 -19.16 11.94
CA GLN A 135 -7.18 -20.44 12.19
C GLN A 135 -8.66 -20.18 12.51
N SER A 136 -9.55 -20.86 11.78
CA SER A 136 -10.97 -20.88 12.12
C SER A 136 -11.16 -21.98 13.17
N ASP A 137 -11.31 -21.60 14.43
CA ASP A 137 -11.78 -22.52 15.49
C ASP A 137 -13.22 -22.99 15.20
#